data_AF-Q09KN8-F1
#
_entry.id   AF-Q09KN8-F1
#
_cell.length_a   1.000
_cell.length_b   1.000
_cell.length_c   1.000
_cell.angle_alpha   90.00
_cell.angle_beta   90.00
_cell.angle_gamma   90.00
#
_symmetry.space_group_name_H-M   'P 1'
#
loop_
_entity.id
_entity.type
_entity.pdbx_description
1 polymer ?
#
loop_
_entity_poly.entity_id
_entity_poly.type
_entity_poly.pdbx_seq_one_letter_code
_entity_poly.pdbx_strand_id
1 'polypeptide(L)'
;MRALLVCFVLFGVLLSLILVFHGLFWNSGCWLVNGFRSWVSGYECGFSSQGVVENYFSYTYFFLLVFFVIFDLEISLLLNMPFEGLLFKNLPYYAFFLCILAVGFGIEVSGGYVGWGY
;
A
#
# COMPACT_ATOMS: atom_id res chain seq x y z
N MET A 1 24.62 4.72 37.00
CA MET A 1 24.28 3.29 37.20
C MET A 1 22.82 3.09 37.62
N ARG A 2 22.34 3.73 38.71
CA ARG A 2 20.93 3.60 39.15
C ARG A 2 19.90 4.11 38.14
N ALA A 3 20.13 5.26 37.48
CA ALA A 3 19.24 5.79 36.45
C ALA A 3 19.11 4.87 35.22
N LEU A 4 20.23 4.25 34.78
CA LEU A 4 20.22 3.30 33.66
C LEU A 4 19.43 2.02 33.99
N LEU A 5 19.56 1.52 35.23
CA LEU A 5 18.75 0.40 35.72
C LEU A 5 17.26 0.74 35.76
N VAL A 6 16.89 1.95 36.19
CA VAL A 6 15.50 2.41 36.20
C VAL A 6 14.94 2.50 34.78
N CYS A 7 15.68 3.08 33.82
CA CYS A 7 15.24 3.15 32.42
C CYS A 7 15.05 1.75 31.81
N PHE A 8 15.96 0.80 32.11
CA PHE A 8 15.85 -0.57 31.63
C PHE A 8 14.60 -1.29 32.17
N VAL A 9 14.31 -1.11 33.47
CA VAL A 9 13.10 -1.66 34.09
C VAL A 9 11.84 -1.04 33.50
N LEU A 10 11.79 0.28 33.31
CA LEU A 10 10.64 0.97 32.69
C LEU A 10 10.39 0.49 31.26
N PHE A 11 11.45 0.32 30.46
CA PHE A 11 11.34 -0.23 29.11
C PHE A 11 10.82 -1.67 29.13
N GLY A 12 11.29 -2.51 30.05
CA GLY A 12 10.80 -3.88 30.23
C GLY A 12 9.32 -3.95 30.60
N VAL A 13 8.87 -3.07 31.51
CA VAL A 13 7.44 -3.01 31.89
C VAL A 13 6.59 -2.57 30.70
N LEU A 14 7.00 -1.52 29.97
CA LEU A 14 6.28 -1.08 28.77
C LEU A 14 6.18 -2.20 27.73
N LEU A 15 7.28 -2.91 27.47
CA LEU A 15 7.30 -4.01 26.51
C LEU A 15 6.40 -5.18 26.96
N SER A 16 6.37 -5.50 28.26
CA SER A 16 5.45 -6.51 28.80
C SER A 16 3.97 -6.12 28.67
N LEU A 17 3.63 -4.83 28.88
CA LEU A 17 2.26 -4.34 28.73
C LEU A 17 1.79 -4.43 27.27
N ILE A 18 2.67 -4.10 26.32
CA ILE A 18 2.38 -4.21 24.89
C ILE A 18 2.15 -5.69 24.51
N LEU A 19 3.00 -6.59 24.99
CA LEU A 19 2.86 -8.03 24.72
C LEU A 19 1.57 -8.61 25.31
N VAL A 20 1.20 -8.22 26.53
CA VAL A 20 -0.05 -8.66 27.17
C VAL A 20 -1.26 -8.11 26.43
N PHE A 21 -1.25 -6.83 26.04
CA PHE A 21 -2.32 -6.25 25.24
C PHE A 21 -2.49 -6.96 23.89
N HIS A 22 -1.39 -7.21 23.18
CA HIS A 22 -1.40 -7.92 21.91
C HIS A 22 -1.86 -9.38 22.08
N GLY A 23 -1.38 -10.07 23.11
CA GLY A 23 -1.79 -11.44 23.43
C GLY A 23 -3.26 -11.57 23.79
N LEU A 24 -3.85 -10.57 24.46
CA LEU A 24 -5.27 -10.59 24.83
C LEU A 24 -6.19 -10.16 23.69
N PHE A 25 -5.80 -9.13 22.92
CA PHE A 25 -6.65 -8.53 21.91
C PHE A 25 -6.53 -9.22 20.54
N TRP A 26 -5.31 -9.60 20.15
CA TRP A 26 -5.04 -10.21 18.84
C TRP A 26 -5.22 -11.72 18.87
N ASN A 27 -4.93 -12.39 19.99
CA ASN A 27 -5.19 -13.83 20.17
C ASN A 27 -6.60 -14.06 20.73
N SER A 28 -7.60 -13.46 20.08
CA SER A 28 -9.04 -13.64 20.34
C SER A 28 -9.51 -15.10 20.16
N GLY A 29 -8.62 -16.02 19.76
CA GLY A 29 -8.88 -17.44 19.65
C GLY A 29 -8.78 -18.24 20.95
N CYS A 30 -8.21 -17.69 22.04
CA CYS A 30 -7.79 -18.55 23.15
C CYS A 30 -8.80 -18.75 24.29
N TRP A 31 -9.61 -17.77 24.74
CA TRP A 31 -10.27 -18.00 26.04
C TRP A 31 -11.53 -17.21 26.44
N LEU A 32 -12.39 -16.72 25.54
CA LEU A 32 -13.69 -16.24 26.03
C LEU A 32 -14.78 -16.27 24.95
N VAL A 33 -15.80 -17.08 25.21
CA VAL A 33 -17.08 -17.15 24.51
C VAL A 33 -17.09 -17.91 23.17
N ASN A 34 -17.48 -19.19 23.24
CA ASN A 34 -17.99 -19.97 22.12
C ASN A 34 -19.16 -19.21 21.47
N GLY A 35 -18.92 -18.48 20.39
CA GLY A 35 -19.95 -17.79 19.62
C GLY A 35 -19.61 -16.37 19.17
N PHE A 36 -18.76 -15.60 19.87
CA PHE A 36 -18.36 -14.26 19.41
C PHE A 36 -17.54 -14.32 18.11
N ARG A 37 -16.82 -15.43 17.89
CA ARG A 37 -15.96 -15.62 16.73
C ARG A 37 -16.70 -15.61 15.38
N SER A 38 -17.98 -15.99 15.32
CA SER A 38 -18.76 -15.97 14.07
C SER A 38 -19.23 -14.57 13.66
N TRP A 39 -19.32 -13.64 14.60
CA TRP A 39 -19.70 -12.24 14.34
C TRP A 39 -18.49 -11.36 14.01
N VAL A 40 -17.29 -11.81 14.41
CA VAL A 40 -16.01 -11.13 14.17
C VAL A 40 -15.24 -11.75 12.99
N SER A 41 -15.64 -12.93 12.50
CA SER A 41 -15.09 -13.54 11.28
C SER A 41 -15.65 -12.90 10.02
N GLY A 42 -14.86 -12.90 8.94
CA GLY A 42 -15.34 -12.49 7.61
C GLY A 42 -16.58 -13.27 7.15
N TYR A 43 -17.36 -12.67 6.26
CA TYR A 43 -18.57 -13.29 5.71
C TYR A 43 -18.19 -14.41 4.73
N GLU A 44 -18.36 -15.65 5.16
CA GLU A 44 -18.10 -16.87 4.36
C GLU A 44 -19.41 -17.52 3.88
N CYS A 45 -20.44 -16.72 3.61
CA CYS A 45 -21.75 -17.19 3.15
C CYS A 45 -22.41 -18.25 4.06
N GLY A 46 -22.09 -18.26 5.37
CA GLY A 46 -22.66 -19.19 6.36
C GLY A 46 -21.89 -20.52 6.52
N PHE A 47 -20.76 -20.71 5.82
CA PHE A 47 -19.89 -21.87 6.01
C PHE A 47 -18.84 -21.62 7.10
N SER A 48 -18.35 -22.69 7.74
CA SER A 48 -17.20 -22.61 8.63
C SER A 48 -15.96 -22.28 7.81
N SER A 49 -15.32 -21.14 8.09
CA SER A 49 -14.06 -20.72 7.45
C SER A 49 -13.03 -21.86 7.49
N GLN A 50 -12.81 -22.49 6.33
CA GLN A 50 -11.77 -23.48 6.09
C GLN A 50 -10.67 -22.81 5.26
N GLY A 51 -9.82 -22.03 5.92
CA GLY A 51 -8.58 -21.58 5.28
C GLY A 51 -8.17 -20.17 5.61
N VAL A 52 -6.88 -19.93 5.41
CA VAL A 52 -6.28 -18.60 5.35
C VAL A 52 -6.86 -17.91 4.12
N VAL A 53 -7.27 -16.65 4.25
CA VAL A 53 -7.64 -15.81 3.10
C VAL A 53 -6.35 -15.58 2.30
N GLU A 54 -6.05 -16.49 1.37
CA GLU A 54 -4.96 -16.28 0.43
C GLU A 54 -5.37 -15.15 -0.51
N ASN A 55 -4.76 -13.99 -0.32
CA ASN A 55 -4.87 -12.90 -1.28
C ASN A 55 -4.06 -13.29 -2.51
N TYR A 56 -4.72 -13.90 -3.50
CA TYR A 56 -4.21 -14.02 -4.86
C TYR A 56 -4.22 -12.63 -5.49
N PHE A 57 -3.28 -11.77 -5.07
CA PHE A 57 -3.05 -10.51 -5.74
C PHE A 57 -2.51 -10.81 -7.14
N SER A 58 -3.30 -10.49 -8.17
CA SER A 58 -2.85 -10.72 -9.54
C SER A 58 -1.69 -9.78 -9.87
N TYR A 59 -0.67 -10.31 -10.52
CA TYR A 59 0.52 -9.58 -10.96
C TYR A 59 0.18 -8.36 -11.83
N THR A 60 -0.95 -8.38 -12.55
CA THR A 60 -1.40 -7.25 -13.37
C THR A 60 -1.67 -6.00 -12.53
N TYR A 61 -2.29 -6.14 -11.36
CA TYR A 61 -2.56 -5.04 -10.44
C TYR A 61 -1.28 -4.47 -9.83
N PHE A 62 -0.27 -5.31 -9.61
CA PHE A 62 1.03 -4.87 -9.14
C PHE A 62 1.68 -3.91 -10.13
N PHE A 63 1.75 -4.31 -11.40
CA PHE A 63 2.35 -3.48 -12.44
C PHE A 63 1.58 -2.18 -12.66
N LEU A 64 0.24 -2.23 -12.64
CA LEU A 64 -0.60 -1.03 -12.74
C LEU A 64 -0.27 -0.02 -11.62
N LEU A 65 -0.11 -0.49 -10.37
CA LEU A 65 0.22 0.40 -9.25
C LEU A 65 1.60 1.03 -9.40
N VAL A 66 2.59 0.28 -9.88
CA VAL A 66 3.95 0.81 -10.13
C VAL A 66 3.92 1.86 -11.23
N PHE A 67 3.26 1.58 -12.36
CA PHE A 67 3.15 2.55 -13.47
C PHE A 67 2.36 3.80 -13.07
N PHE A 68 1.31 3.65 -12.25
CA PHE A 68 0.57 4.79 -11.69
C PHE A 68 1.48 5.73 -10.88
N VAL A 69 2.36 5.20 -10.02
CA VAL A 69 3.30 6.01 -9.24
C VAL A 69 4.32 6.72 -10.14
N ILE A 70 4.81 6.05 -11.18
CA ILE A 70 5.74 6.65 -12.15
C ILE A 70 5.06 7.80 -12.91
N PHE A 71 3.84 7.58 -13.39
CA PHE A 71 3.08 8.58 -14.12
C PHE A 71 2.72 9.81 -13.26
N ASP A 72 2.43 9.61 -11.97
CA ASP A 72 2.18 10.71 -11.01
C ASP A 72 3.43 11.58 -10.79
N LEU A 73 4.62 10.95 -10.74
CA LEU A 73 5.90 11.65 -10.68
C LEU A 73 6.12 12.48 -11.96
N GLU A 74 5.85 11.89 -13.14
CA GLU A 74 5.99 12.58 -14.43
C GLU A 74 5.03 13.77 -14.57
N ILE A 75 3.80 13.66 -14.09
CA ILE A 75 2.85 14.79 -14.04
C ILE A 75 3.35 15.87 -13.07
N SER A 76 3.88 15.47 -11.91
CA SER A 76 4.43 16.41 -10.94
C SER A 76 5.58 17.25 -11.53
N LEU A 77 6.39 16.67 -12.43
CA LEU A 77 7.41 17.39 -13.18
C LEU A 77 6.82 18.38 -14.20
N LEU A 78 5.71 18.02 -14.86
CA LEU A 78 5.00 18.88 -15.81
C LEU A 78 4.30 20.07 -15.15
N LEU A 79 4.00 20.00 -13.85
CA LEU A 79 3.31 21.07 -13.12
C LEU A 79 4.08 22.40 -13.10
N ASN A 80 5.39 22.38 -13.34
CA ASN A 80 6.22 23.59 -13.44
C ASN A 80 6.05 24.34 -14.77
N MET A 81 5.53 23.69 -15.82
CA MET A 81 5.32 24.30 -17.14
C MET A 81 4.54 25.62 -17.12
N PRO A 82 3.36 25.74 -16.49
CA PRO A 82 2.59 26.99 -16.48
C PRO A 82 3.27 28.13 -15.71
N PHE A 83 4.23 27.83 -14.84
CA PHE A 83 4.98 28.84 -14.09
C PHE A 83 6.17 29.40 -14.88
N GLU A 84 6.57 28.74 -15.96
CA GLU A 84 7.51 29.32 -16.92
C GLU A 84 6.76 30.32 -17.80
N GLY A 85 7.05 31.62 -17.62
CA GLY A 85 6.37 32.71 -18.32
C GLY A 85 6.56 32.71 -19.85
N LEU A 86 6.26 33.84 -20.50
CA LEU A 86 6.20 34.01 -21.97
C LEU A 86 7.48 33.63 -22.77
N LEU A 87 8.61 33.37 -22.10
CA LEU A 87 9.84 32.91 -22.73
C LEU A 87 9.77 31.39 -22.94
N PHE A 88 9.13 31.00 -24.05
CA PHE A 88 9.03 29.62 -24.55
C PHE A 88 10.36 28.94 -24.92
N LYS A 89 11.49 29.34 -24.32
CA LYS A 89 12.80 28.77 -24.61
C LYS A 89 12.88 27.29 -24.24
N ASN A 90 12.14 26.87 -23.21
CA ASN A 90 12.16 25.49 -22.71
C ASN A 90 11.01 24.61 -23.26
N LEU A 91 10.08 25.20 -24.01
CA LEU A 91 8.97 24.48 -24.65
C LEU A 91 9.40 23.25 -25.48
N PRO A 92 10.50 23.27 -26.27
CA PRO A 92 10.91 22.06 -27.01
C PRO A 92 11.30 20.90 -26.08
N TYR A 93 11.85 21.17 -24.89
CA TYR A 93 12.19 20.11 -23.93
C TYR A 93 10.93 19.48 -23.31
N TYR A 94 9.94 20.30 -22.96
CA TYR A 94 8.65 19.80 -22.48
C TYR A 94 7.88 19.02 -23.56
N ALA A 95 7.90 19.49 -24.81
CA ALA A 95 7.29 18.78 -25.93
C ALA A 95 7.97 17.44 -26.20
N PHE A 96 9.30 17.39 -26.12
CA PHE A 96 10.06 16.15 -26.21
C PHE A 96 9.72 15.18 -25.06
N PHE A 97 9.62 15.69 -23.83
CA PHE A 97 9.22 14.92 -22.66
C PHE A 97 7.80 14.34 -22.80
N LEU A 98 6.83 15.14 -23.25
CA LEU A 98 5.47 14.67 -23.52
C LEU A 98 5.43 13.60 -24.61
N CYS A 99 6.31 13.68 -25.62
CA CYS A 99 6.41 12.67 -26.66
C CYS A 99 6.87 11.32 -26.10
N ILE A 100 7.88 11.33 -25.21
CA ILE A 100 8.35 10.12 -24.52
C ILE A 100 7.23 9.51 -23.67
N LEU A 101 6.52 10.35 -22.90
CA LEU A 101 5.43 9.93 -22.03
C LEU A 101 4.27 9.32 -22.84
N ALA A 102 3.93 9.89 -24.00
CA ALA A 102 2.93 9.33 -24.91
C ALA A 102 3.34 7.96 -25.48
N VAL A 103 4.63 7.79 -25.85
CA VAL A 103 5.15 6.51 -26.33
C VAL A 103 5.16 5.46 -25.21
N GLY A 104 5.60 5.83 -24.01
CA GLY A 104 5.61 4.94 -22.84
C GLY A 104 4.22 4.41 -22.50
N PHE A 105 3.24 5.32 -22.42
CA PHE A 105 1.84 4.95 -22.20
C PHE A 105 1.28 4.07 -23.34
N GLY A 106 1.64 4.36 -24.59
CA GLY A 106 1.24 3.52 -25.73
C GLY A 106 1.73 2.07 -25.63
N ILE A 107 2.97 1.88 -25.17
CA ILE A 107 3.57 0.55 -24.95
C ILE A 107 2.85 -0.18 -23.79
N GLU A 108 2.52 0.54 -22.72
CA GLU A 108 1.78 -0.03 -21.58
C GLU A 108 0.42 -0.56 -22.00
N VAL A 109 -0.33 0.24 -22.78
CA VAL A 109 -1.65 -0.14 -23.31
C VAL A 109 -1.52 -1.33 -24.27
N SER A 110 -0.54 -1.34 -25.18
CA SER A 110 -0.36 -2.46 -26.11
C SER A 110 0.09 -3.75 -25.40
N GLY A 111 0.79 -3.62 -24.27
CA GLY A 111 1.22 -4.75 -23.42
C GLY A 111 0.08 -5.40 -22.63
N GLY A 112 -1.11 -4.80 -22.64
CA GLY A 112 -2.29 -5.36 -21.98
C GLY A 112 -2.28 -5.20 -20.45
N TYR A 113 -1.34 -4.44 -19.88
CA TYR A 113 -1.27 -4.19 -18.43
C TYR A 113 -2.47 -3.39 -17.90
N VAL A 114 -3.13 -2.62 -18.78
CA VAL A 114 -4.35 -1.85 -18.49
C VAL A 114 -5.62 -2.69 -18.72
N GLY A 115 -5.50 -3.88 -19.31
CA GLY A 115 -6.63 -4.75 -19.62
C GLY A 115 -7.21 -5.40 -18.37
N TRP A 116 -8.49 -5.16 -18.12
CA TRP A 116 -9.25 -5.84 -17.07
C TRP A 116 -9.84 -7.13 -17.67
N GLY A 117 -9.04 -8.19 -17.70
CA GLY A 117 -9.53 -9.53 -18.01
C GLY A 117 -10.23 -10.13 -16.79
N TYR A 118 -11.49 -10.48 -16.95
CA TYR A 118 -12.18 -11.42 -16.06
C TYR A 118 -11.72 -12.86 -16.33
#